data_AF-A0A349Z6Q6-F1
#
_entry.id   AF-A0A349Z6Q6-F1
#
_cell.length_a   1.000
_cell.length_b   1.000
_cell.length_c   1.000
_cell.angle_alpha   90.00
_cell.angle_beta   90.00
_cell.angle_gamma   90.00
#
_symmetry.space_group_name_H-M   'P 1'
#
loop_
_entity.id
_entity.type
_entity.pdbx_description
1 polymer ?
#
loop_
_entity_poly.entity_id
_entity_poly.type
_entity_poly.pdbx_seq_one_letter_code
_entity_poly.pdbx_strand_id
1 'polypeptide(L)'
;MTNLTRLAALAFLLFIVWVIYMANAGHNSVFFDFVAAIPYGDKLGHVGLFGTLTFLTVLASQFAGWTLNNTRLYFAAIAVTLFVIGEEISQAFIPSRTFDVADLSADAVGILLAILVLRKLEKTAGMQTYLQR
;
A
#
# COMPACT_ATOMS: atom_id res chain seq x y z
N MET A 1 7.15 18.55 -8.17
CA MET A 1 6.88 17.09 -8.13
C MET A 1 5.54 16.74 -7.48
N THR A 2 4.94 17.60 -6.65
CA THR A 2 3.78 17.28 -5.80
C THR A 2 2.48 16.99 -6.55
N ASN A 3 2.14 17.73 -7.61
CA ASN A 3 0.83 17.55 -8.27
C ASN A 3 0.76 16.24 -9.07
N LEU A 4 1.83 15.88 -9.78
CA LEU A 4 1.90 14.63 -10.52
C LEU A 4 1.91 13.42 -9.58
N THR A 5 2.69 13.46 -8.49
CA THR A 5 2.72 12.35 -7.52
C THR A 5 1.38 12.20 -6.79
N ARG A 6 0.71 13.31 -6.45
CA ARG A 6 -0.64 13.28 -5.88
C ARG A 6 -1.67 12.71 -6.86
N LEU A 7 -1.62 13.10 -8.13
CA LEU A 7 -2.50 12.55 -9.16
C LEU A 7 -2.25 11.05 -9.36
N ALA A 8 -0.98 10.62 -9.41
CA ALA A 8 -0.62 9.21 -9.52
C ALA A 8 -1.08 8.42 -8.31
N ALA A 9 -0.88 8.93 -7.09
CA ALA A 9 -1.34 8.29 -5.86
C ALA A 9 -2.87 8.17 -5.83
N LEU A 10 -3.60 9.22 -6.23
CA LEU A 10 -5.06 9.20 -6.29
C LEU A 10 -5.57 8.23 -7.35
N ALA A 11 -5.00 8.26 -8.57
CA ALA A 11 -5.38 7.34 -9.63
C ALA A 11 -5.12 5.88 -9.22
N PHE A 12 -3.97 5.62 -8.58
CA PHE A 12 -3.64 4.29 -8.10
C PHE A 12 -4.53 3.85 -6.94
N LEU A 13 -4.89 4.75 -6.01
CA LEU A 13 -5.87 4.46 -4.97
C LEU A 13 -7.24 4.09 -5.56
N LEU A 14 -7.72 4.86 -6.54
CA LEU A 14 -8.98 4.57 -7.23
C LEU A 14 -8.93 3.21 -7.95
N PHE A 15 -7.79 2.89 -8.56
CA PHE A 15 -7.56 1.57 -9.15
C PHE A 15 -7.64 0.45 -8.10
N ILE A 16 -7.00 0.60 -6.93
CA ILE A 16 -7.08 -0.38 -5.83
C ILE A 16 -8.52 -0.53 -5.33
N VAL A 17 -9.23 0.57 -5.11
CA VAL A 17 -10.64 0.54 -4.68
C VAL A 17 -11.50 -0.20 -5.71
N TRP A 18 -11.25 0.00 -7.00
CA TRP A 18 -11.94 -0.74 -8.05
C TRP A 18 -11.61 -2.24 -8.04
N VAL A 19 -10.34 -2.63 -7.84
CA VAL A 19 -9.93 -4.04 -7.72
C VAL A 19 -10.61 -4.70 -6.52
N ILE A 20 -10.62 -4.05 -5.35
CA ILE A 20 -11.28 -4.54 -4.13
C ILE A 20 -12.79 -4.70 -4.38
N TYR A 21 -13.43 -3.72 -5.02
CA TYR A 21 -14.85 -3.82 -5.37
C TYR A 21 -15.13 -5.04 -6.26
N MET A 22 -14.34 -5.25 -7.31
CA MET A 22 -14.49 -6.39 -8.22
C MET A 22 -14.33 -7.73 -7.49
N ALA A 23 -13.32 -7.84 -6.62
CA ALA A 23 -13.08 -9.03 -5.82
C ALA A 23 -14.25 -9.30 -4.84
N ASN A 24 -14.70 -8.28 -4.12
CA ASN A 24 -15.79 -8.38 -3.14
C ASN A 24 -17.14 -8.67 -3.80
N ALA A 25 -17.38 -8.18 -5.01
CA ALA A 25 -18.56 -8.52 -5.80
C ALA A 25 -18.52 -9.94 -6.41
N GLY A 26 -17.38 -10.65 -6.29
CA GLY A 26 -17.18 -11.95 -6.93
C GLY A 26 -17.12 -11.88 -8.46
N HIS A 27 -16.79 -10.70 -9.00
CA HIS A 27 -16.62 -10.52 -10.45
C HIS A 27 -15.23 -10.96 -10.90
N ASN A 28 -15.12 -11.42 -12.15
CA ASN A 28 -13.83 -11.74 -12.75
C ASN A 28 -13.23 -10.54 -13.48
N SER A 29 -11.90 -10.53 -13.60
CA SER A 29 -11.17 -9.55 -14.40
C SER A 29 -9.92 -10.21 -14.99
N VAL A 30 -9.40 -9.65 -16.08
CA VAL A 30 -8.15 -10.11 -16.71
C VAL A 30 -6.98 -10.10 -15.71
N PHE A 31 -7.01 -9.20 -14.72
CA PHE A 31 -6.00 -9.17 -13.66
C PHE A 31 -6.09 -10.38 -12.74
N PHE A 32 -7.30 -10.87 -12.43
CA PHE A 32 -7.48 -12.06 -11.60
C PHE A 32 -7.05 -13.32 -12.35
N ASP A 33 -7.37 -13.42 -13.64
CA ASP A 33 -6.92 -14.53 -14.48
C ASP A 33 -5.39 -14.58 -14.57
N PHE A 34 -4.74 -13.41 -14.75
CA PHE A 34 -3.29 -13.28 -14.76
C PHE A 34 -2.66 -13.68 -13.42
N VAL A 35 -3.23 -13.20 -12.31
CA VAL A 35 -2.76 -13.50 -10.95
C VAL A 35 -2.89 -14.99 -10.64
N ALA A 36 -4.01 -15.61 -11.02
CA ALA A 36 -4.25 -17.04 -10.82
C ALA A 36 -3.32 -17.94 -11.66
N ALA A 37 -2.78 -17.43 -12.77
CA ALA A 37 -1.84 -18.16 -13.61
C ALA A 37 -0.41 -18.26 -13.02
N ILE A 38 -0.08 -17.45 -12.01
CA ILE A 38 1.23 -17.42 -11.37
C ILE A 38 1.15 -18.12 -10.01
N PRO A 39 2.07 -19.04 -9.68
CA PRO A 39 2.14 -19.61 -8.34
C PRO A 39 2.29 -18.51 -7.28
N TYR A 40 1.36 -18.46 -6.31
CA TYR A 40 1.28 -17.40 -5.29
C TYR A 40 1.13 -15.99 -5.87
N GLY A 41 0.57 -15.86 -7.08
CA GLY A 41 0.40 -14.58 -7.75
C GLY A 41 -0.48 -13.61 -6.96
N ASP A 42 -1.42 -14.14 -6.15
CA ASP A 42 -2.26 -13.36 -5.25
C ASP A 42 -1.40 -12.62 -4.23
N LYS A 43 -0.49 -13.33 -3.56
CA LYS A 43 0.40 -12.76 -2.55
C LYS A 43 1.40 -11.79 -3.16
N LEU A 44 1.89 -12.07 -4.37
CA LEU A 44 2.71 -11.12 -5.12
C LEU A 44 1.93 -9.86 -5.50
N GLY A 45 0.64 -10.02 -5.85
CA GLY A 45 -0.30 -8.92 -6.04
C GLY A 45 -0.42 -8.05 -4.81
N HIS A 46 -0.69 -8.64 -3.64
CA HIS A 46 -0.77 -7.95 -2.35
C HIS A 46 0.51 -7.14 -2.04
N VAL A 47 1.69 -7.76 -2.14
CA VAL A 47 2.99 -7.09 -1.97
C VAL A 47 3.13 -5.90 -2.94
N GLY A 48 2.86 -6.12 -4.22
CA GLY A 48 3.05 -5.11 -5.27
C GLY A 48 2.07 -3.95 -5.18
N LEU A 49 0.79 -4.24 -4.97
CA LEU A 49 -0.30 -3.27 -4.91
C LEU A 49 -0.15 -2.37 -3.69
N PHE A 50 -0.07 -2.94 -2.48
CA PHE A 50 0.00 -2.12 -1.27
C PHE A 50 1.38 -1.51 -1.02
N GLY A 51 2.46 -2.14 -1.52
CA GLY A 51 3.77 -1.51 -1.57
C GLY A 51 3.79 -0.27 -2.48
N THR A 52 3.21 -0.37 -3.68
CA THR A 52 3.13 0.77 -4.61
C THR A 52 2.22 1.88 -4.07
N LEU A 53 1.08 1.53 -3.49
CA LEU A 53 0.18 2.49 -2.85
C LEU A 53 0.89 3.24 -1.71
N THR A 54 1.60 2.52 -0.85
CA THR A 54 2.40 3.12 0.24
C THR A 54 3.47 4.06 -0.31
N PHE A 55 4.21 3.62 -1.33
CA PHE A 55 5.27 4.41 -1.95
C PHE A 55 4.72 5.74 -2.50
N LEU A 56 3.67 5.67 -3.32
CA LEU A 56 3.07 6.85 -3.96
C LEU A 56 2.44 7.79 -2.95
N THR A 57 1.73 7.27 -1.95
CA THR A 57 1.05 8.10 -0.95
C THR A 57 2.02 8.82 -0.02
N VAL A 58 3.14 8.18 0.37
CA VAL A 58 4.19 8.86 1.16
C VAL A 58 4.90 9.94 0.34
N LEU A 59 5.17 9.69 -0.94
CA LEU A 59 5.71 10.72 -1.84
C LEU A 59 4.72 11.88 -2.03
N ALA A 60 3.44 11.58 -2.22
CA ALA A 60 2.38 12.56 -2.37
C ALA A 60 2.18 13.42 -1.10
N SER A 61 2.38 12.82 0.08
CA SER A 61 2.39 13.50 1.38
C SER A 61 3.72 14.15 1.73
N GLN A 62 4.70 14.17 0.81
CA GLN A 62 6.01 14.76 1.02
C GLN A 62 6.72 14.25 2.28
N PHE A 63 6.67 12.94 2.53
CA PHE A 63 7.28 12.30 3.70
C PHE A 63 6.75 12.82 5.06
N ALA A 64 5.53 13.39 5.06
CA ALA A 64 4.85 13.81 6.28
C ALA A 64 4.75 12.66 7.29
N GLY A 65 5.15 12.98 8.52
CA GLY A 65 5.31 11.98 9.57
C GLY A 65 6.14 12.52 10.73
N TRP A 66 6.44 11.62 11.64
CA TRP A 66 7.09 11.86 12.91
C TRP A 66 8.20 10.83 13.12
N THR A 67 9.17 11.18 13.95
CA THR A 67 10.31 10.31 14.26
C THR A 67 10.18 9.86 15.71
N LEU A 68 10.11 8.54 15.93
CA LEU A 68 10.04 7.93 17.25
C LEU A 68 11.26 7.03 17.44
N ASN A 69 12.07 7.27 18.47
CA ASN A 69 13.28 6.49 18.79
C ASN A 69 14.13 6.16 17.55
N ASN A 70 14.53 7.18 16.79
CA ASN A 70 15.34 7.07 15.56
C ASN A 70 14.64 6.34 14.38
N THR A 71 13.35 6.03 14.51
CA THR A 71 12.53 5.38 13.48
C THR A 71 11.54 6.38 12.90
N ARG A 72 11.62 6.62 11.58
CA ARG A 72 10.68 7.48 10.86
C ARG A 72 9.36 6.74 10.61
N LEU A 73 8.26 7.32 11.04
CA LEU A 73 6.90 6.85 10.81
C LEU A 73 6.19 7.84 9.88
N TYR A 74 5.78 7.35 8.70
CA TYR A 74 5.05 8.16 7.72
C TYR A 74 3.55 8.02 7.96
N PHE A 75 2.83 9.15 8.05
CA PHE A 75 1.38 9.14 8.26
C PHE A 75 0.64 8.36 7.18
N ALA A 76 1.05 8.53 5.92
CA ALA A 76 0.45 7.82 4.80
C ALA A 76 0.66 6.29 4.89
N ALA A 77 1.84 5.83 5.33
CA ALA A 77 2.09 4.41 5.52
C ALA A 77 1.20 3.83 6.63
N ILE A 78 1.03 4.55 7.75
CA ILE A 78 0.11 4.15 8.83
C ILE A 78 -1.33 4.07 8.29
N ALA A 79 -1.77 5.05 7.50
CA ALA A 79 -3.10 5.06 6.90
C ALA A 79 -3.31 3.86 5.97
N VAL A 80 -2.31 3.51 5.14
CA VAL A 80 -2.37 2.31 4.27
C VAL A 80 -2.38 1.03 5.10
N THR A 81 -1.59 0.93 6.18
CA THR A 81 -1.62 -0.22 7.09
C THR A 81 -3.00 -0.40 7.73
N LEU A 82 -3.62 0.68 8.21
CA LEU A 82 -4.97 0.61 8.76
C LEU A 82 -6.00 0.24 7.70
N PHE A 83 -5.83 0.74 6.48
CA PHE A 83 -6.69 0.42 5.34
C PHE A 83 -6.66 -1.08 5.01
N VAL A 84 -5.47 -1.71 4.88
CA VAL A 84 -5.37 -3.14 4.57
C VAL A 84 -5.89 -4.03 5.69
N ILE A 85 -5.65 -3.66 6.95
CA ILE A 85 -6.21 -4.40 8.10
C ILE A 85 -7.75 -4.33 8.06
N GLY A 86 -8.30 -3.14 7.79
CA GLY A 86 -9.75 -2.96 7.70
C GLY A 86 -10.37 -3.71 6.51
N GLU A 87 -9.69 -3.71 5.37
CA GLU A 87 -10.09 -4.45 4.17
C GLU A 87 -10.13 -5.96 4.48
N GLU A 88 -9.06 -6.52 5.03
CA GLU A 88 -8.97 -7.95 5.34
C GLU A 88 -10.01 -8.37 6.39
N ILE A 89 -10.22 -7.57 7.45
CA ILE A 89 -11.29 -7.82 8.42
C ILE A 89 -12.67 -7.75 7.75
N SER A 90 -12.89 -6.84 6.80
CA SER A 90 -14.17 -6.73 6.11
C SER A 90 -14.51 -7.98 5.30
N GLN A 91 -13.48 -8.66 4.75
CA GLN A 91 -13.65 -9.90 3.99
C GLN A 91 -14.27 -11.03 4.82
N ALA A 92 -14.09 -11.04 6.14
CA ALA A 92 -14.74 -12.00 7.05
C ALA A 92 -16.28 -11.93 7.01
N PHE A 93 -16.85 -10.84 6.50
CA PHE A 93 -18.29 -10.62 6.40
C PHE A 93 -18.81 -10.71 4.96
N ILE A 94 -17.97 -11.08 3.99
CA ILE A 94 -18.30 -11.10 2.56
C ILE A 94 -18.29 -12.55 2.05
N PRO A 95 -19.42 -13.09 1.56
CA PRO A 95 -19.51 -14.51 1.16
C PRO A 95 -18.56 -14.96 0.04
N SER A 96 -18.12 -14.03 -0.81
CA SER A 96 -17.19 -14.29 -1.92
C SER A 96 -15.71 -14.24 -1.49
N ARG A 97 -15.43 -13.91 -0.22
CA ARG A 97 -14.07 -13.68 0.29
C ARG A 97 -13.84 -14.47 1.59
N THR A 98 -12.57 -14.58 1.97
CA THR A 98 -12.15 -15.26 3.19
C THR A 98 -11.05 -14.46 3.84
N PHE A 99 -11.16 -14.21 5.14
CA PHE A 99 -10.05 -13.66 5.92
C PHE A 99 -8.83 -14.58 5.84
N ASP A 100 -7.72 -14.07 5.34
CA ASP A 100 -6.46 -14.76 5.13
C ASP A 100 -5.29 -13.97 5.75
N VAL A 101 -4.70 -14.54 6.80
CA VAL A 101 -3.52 -13.97 7.46
C VAL A 101 -2.31 -13.91 6.52
N ALA A 102 -2.25 -14.78 5.51
CA ALA A 102 -1.18 -14.76 4.51
C ALA A 102 -1.30 -13.54 3.59
N ASP A 103 -2.51 -13.09 3.26
CA ASP A 103 -2.73 -11.83 2.51
C ASP A 103 -2.30 -10.62 3.34
N LEU A 104 -2.70 -10.57 4.61
CA LEU A 104 -2.26 -9.50 5.50
C LEU A 104 -0.73 -9.47 5.68
N SER A 105 -0.10 -10.63 5.70
CA SER A 105 1.36 -10.76 5.77
C SER A 105 2.03 -10.27 4.48
N ALA A 106 1.46 -10.57 3.32
CA ALA A 106 1.92 -10.09 2.02
C ALA A 106 1.81 -8.56 1.92
N ASP A 107 0.70 -7.98 2.39
CA ASP A 107 0.52 -6.52 2.47
C ASP A 107 1.57 -5.88 3.36
N ALA A 108 1.80 -6.45 4.54
CA ALA A 108 2.82 -5.97 5.48
C ALA A 108 4.21 -5.98 4.83
N VAL A 109 4.58 -7.04 4.08
CA VAL A 109 5.84 -7.11 3.35
C VAL A 109 5.93 -5.98 2.30
N GLY A 110 4.89 -5.77 1.49
CA GLY A 110 4.85 -4.70 0.51
C GLY A 110 5.04 -3.31 1.13
N ILE A 111 4.30 -3.03 2.21
CA ILE A 111 4.38 -1.77 2.96
C ILE A 111 5.79 -1.57 3.54
N LEU A 112 6.37 -2.60 4.17
CA LEU A 112 7.71 -2.52 4.76
C LEU A 112 8.79 -2.27 3.70
N LEU A 113 8.73 -2.96 2.56
CA LEU A 113 9.67 -2.74 1.45
C LEU A 113 9.58 -1.30 0.93
N ALA A 114 8.37 -0.78 0.74
CA ALA A 114 8.17 0.61 0.35
C ALA A 114 8.77 1.60 1.36
N ILE A 115 8.54 1.39 2.66
CA ILE A 115 9.11 2.21 3.73
C ILE A 115 10.65 2.19 3.68
N LEU A 116 11.27 1.01 3.48
CA LEU A 116 12.73 0.90 3.40
C LEU A 116 13.31 1.69 2.22
N VAL A 117 12.67 1.62 1.06
CA VAL A 117 13.05 2.40 -0.12
C VAL A 117 12.88 3.91 0.15
N LEU A 118 11.72 4.32 0.69
CA LEU A 118 11.42 5.72 1.01
C LEU A 118 12.42 6.30 2.01
N ARG A 119 12.80 5.55 3.05
CA ARG A 119 13.82 5.98 4.02
C ARG A 119 15.18 6.22 3.39
N LYS A 120 15.58 5.40 2.41
CA LYS A 120 16.82 5.61 1.67
C LYS A 120 16.72 6.87 0.80
N LEU A 121 15.61 7.04 0.09
CA LEU A 121 15.37 8.21 -0.76
C LEU A 121 15.34 9.52 0.03
N GLU A 122 14.66 9.56 1.17
CA GLU A 122 14.58 10.73 2.06
C GLU A 122 15.97 11.16 2.56
N LYS A 123 16.83 10.18 2.91
CA LYS A 123 18.22 10.44 3.32
C LYS A 123 19.09 10.95 2.17
N THR A 124 19.01 10.32 0.99
CA THR A 124 19.83 10.69 -0.18
C THR A 124 19.46 12.06 -0.73
N ALA A 125 18.18 12.45 -0.66
CA ALA A 125 17.70 13.74 -1.16
C ALA A 125 18.13 14.96 -0.30
N GLY A 126 18.94 14.77 0.75
CA GLY A 126 19.38 15.86 1.63
C GLY A 126 18.22 16.55 2.36
N MET A 127 17.05 15.91 2.42
CA MET A 127 15.81 16.48 2.97
C MET A 127 15.78 16.41 4.52
N GLN A 128 16.96 16.53 5.14
CA GLN A 128 17.15 16.70 6.58
C GLN A 128 16.66 18.07 7.08
N THR A 129 16.23 18.97 6.19
CA THR A 129 15.71 20.31 6.53
C THR A 129 14.40 20.29 7.34
N TYR A 130 13.78 19.12 7.56
CA TYR A 130 12.60 18.97 8.41
C TYR A 130 12.88 18.40 9.81
N LEU A 131 14.15 18.18 10.18
CA LEU A 131 14.54 17.69 11.52
C LEU A 131 14.40 18.75 12.64
N GLN A 132 13.76 19.89 12.38
CA GLN A 132 13.64 21.00 13.33
C GLN A 132 12.22 21.59 13.46
N ARG A 133 11.16 20.83 13.15
CA ARG A 133 9.79 21.22 13.46
C ARG A 133 9.03 20.10 14.17
#